data_AF-A0A511Z0L3-F1
#
_entry.id   AF-A0A511Z0L3-F1
#
_cell.length_a   1.000
_cell.length_b   1.000
_cell.length_c   1.000
_cell.angle_alpha   90.00
_cell.angle_beta   90.00
_cell.angle_gamma   90.00
#
_symmetry.space_group_name_H-M   'P 1'
#
loop_
_entity.id
_entity.type
_entity.pdbx_description
1 polymer ?
#
loop_
_entity_poly.entity_id
_entity_poly.type
_entity_poly.pdbx_seq_one_letter_code
_entity_poly.pdbx_strand_id
1 'polypeptide(L)'
;MDAATEVVGMLASLSSFVIWVPQGRRVWQARHEPAQLTGIAVSTQAISLVGNVLWSLYAIGIGSFWLGAPGIVNIPILTMTVVVLRRHARERALGTTATSPAGDVPDGAPAAPEVVLAA
;
A
#
# COMPACT_ATOMS: atom_id res chain seq x y z
N MET A 1 -19.31 6.06 -31.33
CA MET A 1 -18.18 5.25 -30.82
C MET A 1 -18.31 3.88 -31.46
N ASP A 2 -17.21 3.28 -31.89
CA ASP A 2 -17.28 1.97 -32.52
C ASP A 2 -17.57 0.90 -31.46
N ALA A 3 -18.46 -0.05 -31.77
CA ALA A 3 -18.87 -1.11 -30.83
C ALA A 3 -17.67 -1.88 -30.24
N ALA A 4 -16.58 -2.00 -31.00
CA ALA A 4 -15.34 -2.60 -30.54
C ALA A 4 -14.70 -1.83 -29.36
N THR A 5 -14.70 -0.50 -29.40
CA THR A 5 -14.14 0.34 -28.32
C THR A 5 -14.95 0.20 -27.03
N GLU A 6 -16.27 0.11 -27.14
CA GLU A 6 -17.14 -0.09 -25.97
C GLU A 6 -16.94 -1.47 -25.34
N VAL A 7 -16.84 -2.53 -26.15
CA VAL A 7 -16.57 -3.89 -25.66
C VAL A 7 -15.21 -3.99 -24.99
N VAL A 8 -14.16 -3.41 -25.59
CA VAL A 8 -12.83 -3.39 -24.98
C VAL A 8 -12.81 -2.60 -23.67
N GLY A 9 -13.47 -1.44 -23.62
CA GLY A 9 -13.59 -0.64 -22.40
C GLY A 9 -14.33 -1.38 -21.29
N MET A 10 -15.42 -2.08 -21.62
CA MET A 10 -16.17 -2.91 -20.69
C MET A 10 -15.32 -4.06 -20.14
N LEU A 11 -14.63 -4.81 -21.00
CA LEU A 11 -13.76 -5.92 -20.59
C LEU A 11 -12.61 -5.44 -19.72
N ALA A 12 -11.94 -4.35 -20.10
CA ALA A 12 -10.89 -3.75 -19.29
C ALA A 12 -11.40 -3.34 -17.91
N SER A 13 -12.61 -2.80 -17.84
CA SER A 13 -13.24 -2.42 -16.57
C SER A 13 -13.53 -3.61 -15.68
N LEU A 14 -14.08 -4.68 -16.27
CA LEU A 14 -14.38 -5.92 -15.56
C LEU A 14 -13.10 -6.58 -15.04
N SER A 15 -12.04 -6.62 -15.85
CA SER A 15 -10.73 -7.13 -15.42
C SER A 15 -10.19 -6.32 -14.25
N SER A 16 -10.27 -4.99 -14.31
CA SER A 16 -9.86 -4.11 -13.21
C SER A 16 -10.62 -4.44 -11.93
N PHE A 17 -11.94 -4.57 -12.02
CA PHE A 17 -12.79 -4.93 -10.88
C PHE A 17 -12.38 -6.27 -10.24
N VAL A 18 -12.20 -7.32 -11.06
CA VAL A 18 -11.82 -8.66 -10.60
C VAL A 18 -10.46 -8.66 -9.91
N ILE A 19 -9.53 -7.79 -10.33
CA ILE A 19 -8.19 -7.68 -9.72
C ILE A 19 -8.23 -6.91 -8.40
N TRP A 20 -8.93 -5.77 -8.36
CA TRP A 20 -8.85 -4.85 -7.23
C TRP A 20 -9.75 -5.23 -6.04
N VAL A 21 -10.89 -5.86 -6.28
CA VAL A 21 -11.82 -6.23 -5.20
C VAL A 21 -11.22 -7.24 -4.21
N PRO A 22 -10.58 -8.35 -4.63
CA PRO A 22 -9.92 -9.27 -3.71
C PRO A 22 -8.80 -8.61 -2.91
N GLN A 23 -8.04 -7.69 -3.54
CA GLN A 23 -6.98 -6.95 -2.87
C GLN A 23 -7.54 -6.04 -1.78
N GLY A 24 -8.57 -5.24 -2.10
CA GLY A 24 -9.25 -4.40 -1.12
C GLY A 24 -9.85 -5.22 0.03
N ARG A 25 -10.46 -6.36 -0.28
CA ARG A 25 -11.01 -7.27 0.72
C ARG A 25 -9.94 -7.82 1.66
N ARG A 26 -8.78 -8.25 1.13
CA ARG A 26 -7.66 -8.75 1.96
C ARG A 26 -7.15 -7.67 2.91
N VAL A 27 -6.96 -6.43 2.42
CA VAL A 27 -6.54 -5.30 3.27
C VAL A 27 -7.57 -4.98 4.34
N TRP A 28 -8.86 -4.99 4.00
CA TRP A 28 -9.95 -4.77 4.95
C TRP A 28 -10.01 -5.84 6.03
N GLN A 29 -9.81 -7.12 5.68
CA GLN A 29 -9.77 -8.22 6.63
C GLN A 29 -8.54 -8.12 7.54
N ALA A 30 -7.37 -7.84 6.98
CA ALA A 30 -6.12 -7.68 7.69
C ALA A 30 -6.01 -6.37 8.49
N ARG A 31 -7.05 -5.51 8.49
CA ARG A 31 -7.00 -4.20 9.17
C ARG A 31 -6.75 -4.30 10.69
N HIS A 32 -7.10 -5.42 11.32
CA HIS A 32 -6.86 -5.68 12.74
C HIS A 32 -5.58 -6.51 13.01
N GLU A 33 -4.91 -7.00 11.96
CA GLU A 33 -3.73 -7.85 12.06
C GLU A 33 -2.54 -7.18 11.32
N PRO A 34 -1.85 -6.22 11.96
CA PRO A 34 -0.85 -5.39 11.29
C PRO A 34 0.35 -6.18 10.76
N ALA A 35 0.62 -7.37 11.31
CA ALA A 35 1.65 -8.28 10.79
C ALA A 35 1.38 -8.64 9.31
N GLN A 36 0.12 -8.89 8.94
CA GLN A 36 -0.27 -9.27 7.58
C GLN A 36 -0.19 -8.11 6.58
N LEU A 37 -0.12 -6.86 7.04
CA LEU A 37 0.03 -5.67 6.20
C LEU A 37 1.50 -5.30 5.95
N THR A 38 2.44 -6.03 6.55
CA THR A 38 3.88 -5.76 6.43
C THR A 38 4.35 -6.09 5.01
N GLY A 39 4.95 -5.11 4.33
CA GLY A 39 5.39 -5.23 2.93
C GLY A 39 4.54 -4.44 1.92
N ILE A 40 3.38 -3.90 2.33
CA ILE A 40 2.58 -3.02 1.45
C ILE A 40 3.07 -1.57 1.59
N ALA A 41 3.70 -1.05 0.55
CA ALA A 41 4.21 0.32 0.54
C ALA A 41 3.08 1.35 0.37
N VAL A 42 2.97 2.29 1.33
CA VAL A 42 1.99 3.39 1.28
C VAL A 42 2.19 4.28 0.07
N SER A 43 3.45 4.53 -0.32
CA SER A 43 3.80 5.34 -1.50
C SER A 43 3.21 4.76 -2.78
N THR A 44 3.31 3.44 -2.98
CA THR A 44 2.74 2.76 -4.14
C THR A 44 1.21 2.89 -4.19
N GLN A 45 0.54 2.78 -3.03
CA GLN A 45 -0.91 2.95 -2.95
C GLN A 45 -1.33 4.40 -3.21
N ALA A 46 -0.56 5.37 -2.74
CA ALA A 46 -0.80 6.79 -3.00
C ALA A 46 -0.61 7.15 -4.49
N ILE A 47 0.46 6.66 -5.12
CA ILE A 47 0.70 6.84 -6.56
C ILE A 47 -0.44 6.19 -7.37
N SER A 48 -0.86 4.99 -6.99
CA SER A 48 -1.99 4.29 -7.63
C SER A 48 -3.29 5.08 -7.52
N LEU A 49 -3.53 5.72 -6.36
CA LEU A 49 -4.70 6.56 -6.14
C LEU A 49 -4.68 7.79 -7.05
N VAL A 50 -3.55 8.49 -7.12
CA VAL A 50 -3.38 9.65 -8.03
C VAL A 50 -3.59 9.21 -9.48
N GLY A 51 -3.01 8.08 -9.88
CA GLY A 51 -3.21 7.51 -11.22
C GLY A 51 -4.68 7.25 -11.53
N ASN A 52 -5.44 6.64 -10.62
CA ASN A 52 -6.87 6.38 -10.82
C ASN A 52 -7.70 7.66 -10.90
N VAL A 53 -7.35 8.69 -10.11
CA VAL A 53 -8.01 10.01 -10.20
C VAL A 53 -7.75 10.65 -11.57
N LEU A 54 -6.49 10.68 -12.02
CA LEU A 54 -6.13 11.24 -13.32
C LEU A 54 -6.82 10.50 -14.48
N TRP A 55 -6.85 9.16 -14.44
CA TRP A 55 -7.59 8.37 -15.43
C TRP A 55 -9.08 8.65 -15.44
N SER A 56 -9.70 8.81 -14.26
CA SER A 56 -11.12 9.13 -14.15
C SER A 56 -11.43 10.51 -14.72
N LEU A 57 -10.58 11.51 -14.43
CA LEU A 57 -10.71 12.86 -15.00
C LEU A 57 -10.52 12.84 -16.53
N TYR A 58 -9.57 12.06 -17.03
CA TYR A 58 -9.38 11.87 -18.47
C TYR A 58 -10.61 11.24 -19.13
N ALA A 59 -11.18 10.19 -18.53
CA ALA A 59 -12.39 9.54 -19.03
C ALA A 59 -13.59 10.50 -19.11
N ILE A 60 -13.77 11.35 -18.11
CA ILE A 60 -14.78 12.43 -18.14
C ILE A 60 -14.49 13.40 -19.28
N GLY A 61 -13.23 13.81 -19.46
CA GLY A 61 -12.81 14.74 -20.51
C GLY A 61 -13.10 14.23 -21.94
N ILE A 62 -13.06 12.91 -22.15
CA ILE A 62 -13.39 12.29 -23.45
C ILE A 62 -14.81 11.72 -23.52
N GLY A 63 -15.63 11.90 -22.48
CA GLY A 63 -17.00 11.36 -22.41
C GLY A 63 -17.09 9.83 -22.41
N SER A 64 -16.06 9.12 -21.97
CA SER A 64 -16.01 7.65 -21.97
C SER A 64 -16.42 7.07 -20.62
N PHE A 65 -17.65 6.55 -20.53
CA PHE A 65 -18.16 5.93 -19.31
C PHE A 65 -17.31 4.73 -18.87
N TRP A 66 -17.04 3.80 -19.80
CA TRP A 66 -16.31 2.57 -19.49
C TRP A 66 -14.89 2.84 -19.02
N LEU A 67 -14.21 3.86 -19.56
CA LEU A 67 -12.87 4.18 -19.12
C LEU A 67 -12.83 4.74 -17.68
N GLY A 68 -13.90 5.41 -17.25
CA GLY A 68 -14.05 5.97 -15.91
C GLY A 68 -14.64 4.99 -14.88
N ALA A 69 -15.34 3.95 -15.32
CA ALA A 69 -16.03 2.99 -14.46
C ALA A 69 -15.11 2.34 -13.40
N PRO A 70 -13.86 1.94 -13.70
CA PRO A 70 -12.95 1.41 -12.69
C PRO A 70 -12.64 2.40 -11.57
N GLY A 71 -12.60 3.70 -11.89
CA GLY A 71 -12.34 4.76 -10.92
C GLY A 71 -13.33 4.76 -9.76
N ILE A 72 -14.61 4.45 -10.03
CA ILE A 72 -15.68 4.40 -9.02
C ILE A 72 -15.38 3.36 -7.95
N VAL A 73 -14.73 2.25 -8.30
CA VAL A 73 -14.43 1.15 -7.39
C VAL A 73 -13.01 1.26 -6.83
N ASN A 74 -12.04 1.56 -7.68
CA ASN A 74 -10.63 1.56 -7.31
C ASN A 74 -10.28 2.73 -6.39
N ILE A 75 -10.87 3.92 -6.59
CA ILE A 75 -10.59 5.09 -5.76
C ILE A 75 -10.98 4.81 -4.30
N PRO A 76 -12.21 4.38 -3.97
CA PRO A 76 -12.57 4.02 -2.59
C PRO A 76 -11.67 2.93 -1.98
N ILE A 77 -11.34 1.87 -2.73
CA ILE A 77 -10.48 0.78 -2.25
C ILE A 77 -9.07 1.29 -1.92
N LEU A 78 -8.49 2.09 -2.81
CA LEU A 78 -7.17 2.68 -2.64
C LEU A 78 -7.14 3.67 -1.48
N THR A 79 -8.15 4.53 -1.36
CA THR A 79 -8.29 5.44 -0.23
C THR A 79 -8.37 4.68 1.09
N MET A 80 -9.22 3.65 1.17
CA MET A 80 -9.34 2.81 2.36
C MET A 80 -8.02 2.12 2.72
N THR A 81 -7.31 1.60 1.72
CA THR A 81 -5.98 0.97 1.89
C THR A 81 -4.97 1.97 2.45
N VAL A 82 -4.88 3.17 1.86
CA VAL A 82 -3.96 4.23 2.32
C VAL A 82 -4.29 4.64 3.76
N VAL A 83 -5.57 4.81 4.10
CA VAL A 83 -5.99 5.19 5.46
C VAL A 83 -5.57 4.13 6.48
N VAL A 84 -5.85 2.85 6.21
CA VAL A 84 -5.49 1.75 7.12
C VAL A 84 -3.97 1.67 7.29
N LEU A 85 -3.20 1.72 6.21
CA LEU A 85 -1.74 1.65 6.30
C LEU A 85 -1.14 2.87 7.02
N ARG A 86 -1.66 4.09 6.80
CA ARG A 86 -1.19 5.29 7.51
C ARG A 86 -1.51 5.25 9.00
N ARG A 87 -2.65 4.67 9.39
CA ARG A 87 -3.00 4.49 10.81
C ARG A 87 -2.01 3.56 11.50
N HIS A 88 -1.72 2.41 10.89
CA HIS A 88 -0.74 1.45 11.39
C HIS A 88 0.69 2.02 11.44
N ALA A 89 1.10 2.80 10.43
CA ALA A 89 2.40 3.46 10.44
C ALA A 89 2.53 4.45 11.62
N ARG A 90 1.45 5.19 11.94
CA ARG A 90 1.42 6.10 13.10
C ARG A 90 1.44 5.34 14.43
N GLU A 91 0.65 4.27 14.55
CA GLU A 91 0.63 3.42 15.75
C GLU A 91 2.01 2.80 16.03
N ARG A 92 2.73 2.35 14.98
CA ARG A 92 4.13 1.90 15.11
C ARG A 92 5.06 3.02 15.56
N ALA A 93 4.99 4.21 14.97
CA ALA A 93 5.86 5.33 15.35
C ALA A 93 5.67 5.75 16.82
N LEU A 94 4.42 5.76 17.30
CA LEU A 94 4.09 6.07 18.69
C LEU A 94 4.50 4.95 19.65
N GLY A 95 4.29 3.68 19.27
CA GLY A 95 4.68 2.52 20.06
C GLY A 95 6.20 2.36 20.23
N THR A 96 6.97 2.67 19.19
CA THR A 96 8.45 2.68 19.26
C THR A 96 8.99 3.76 20.22
N THR A 97 8.22 4.82 20.47
CA THR A 97 8.64 5.89 21.39
C THR A 97 8.49 5.47 22.87
N ALA A 98 7.63 4.49 23.17
CA ALA A 98 7.42 3.99 24.54
C ALA A 98 8.45 2.92 24.98
N THR A 99 9.28 2.42 24.06
CA THR A 99 10.40 1.52 24.38
C THR A 99 11.71 2.23 24.05
N SER A 100 12.07 3.21 24.87
CA SER A 100 13.47 3.60 25.00
C SER A 100 14.18 2.52 25.82
N PRO A 101 15.20 1.82 25.29
CA PRO A 101 16.14 1.09 26.12
C PRO A 101 17.13 2.12 26.70
N ALA A 102 16.62 3.00 27.56
CA ALA A 102 17.45 3.77 28.47
C ALA A 102 17.53 2.97 29.77
N GLY A 103 18.47 2.03 29.82
CA GLY A 103 18.73 1.23 31.01
C GLY A 103 19.40 -0.10 30.66
N ASP A 104 20.65 -0.23 31.13
CA ASP A 104 21.47 -1.44 31.20
C ASP A 104 22.23 -1.86 29.94
N VAL A 105 23.30 -1.11 29.65
CA VAL A 105 24.57 -1.75 29.24
C VAL A 105 25.27 -2.17 30.54
N PRO A 106 25.40 -3.47 30.85
CA PRO A 106 26.30 -3.91 31.91
C PRO A 106 27.74 -3.62 31.48
N ASP A 107 28.46 -2.91 32.33
CA ASP A 107 29.89 -2.67 32.24
C ASP A 107 30.62 -4.01 32.27
N GLY A 108 31.02 -4.50 31.09
CA GLY A 108 31.46 -5.89 30.94
C GLY A 108 31.86 -6.23 29.51
N ALA A 109 32.73 -5.41 28.91
CA ALA A 109 33.43 -5.80 27.70
C ALA A 109 34.56 -6.79 28.07
N PRO A 110 34.51 -8.07 27.68
CA PRO A 110 35.74 -8.85 27.57
C PRO A 110 36.55 -8.29 26.40
N ALA A 111 37.79 -7.90 26.70
CA ALA A 111 38.77 -7.42 25.74
C ALA A 111 38.86 -8.33 24.51
N ALA A 112 38.95 -7.72 23.32
CA ALA A 112 39.17 -8.42 22.07
C ALA A 112 40.41 -9.33 22.16
N PRO A 113 40.38 -10.54 21.57
CA PRO A 113 41.57 -11.39 21.53
C PRO A 113 42.63 -10.75 20.64
N GLU A 114 43.79 -10.51 21.25
CA GLU A 114 45.02 -10.06 20.60
C GLU A 114 45.40 -11.07 19.50
N VAL A 115 45.38 -10.62 18.25
CA VAL A 115 45.79 -11.43 17.10
C VAL A 115 47.31 -11.61 17.18
N VAL A 116 47.73 -12.76 17.72
CA VAL A 116 49.13 -13.19 17.69
C VAL A 116 49.50 -13.49 16.24
N LEU A 117 50.21 -12.54 15.62
CA LEU A 117 50.92 -12.75 14.36
C LEU A 117 52.11 -13.69 14.65
N ALA A 118 51.97 -14.97 14.30
CA ALA A 118 53.11 -15.88 14.25
C ALA A 118 53.94 -15.59 12.99
N ALA A 119 55.25 -15.50 13.20
CA ALA A 119 56.30 -15.13 12.24
C ALA A 119 56.43 -16.07 11.03
#